data_AF-A0A202E1V3-F1
#
_entry.id   AF-A0A202E1V3-F1
#
_cell.length_a   1.000
_cell.length_b   1.000
_cell.length_c   1.000
_cell.angle_alpha   90.00
_cell.angle_beta   90.00
_cell.angle_gamma   90.00
#
_symmetry.space_group_name_H-M   'P 1'
#
loop_
_entity.id
_entity.type
_entity.pdbx_description
1 polymer ?
#
loop_
_entity_poly.entity_id
_entity_poly.type
_entity_poly.pdbx_seq_one_letter_code
_entity_poly.pdbx_strand_id
1 'polypeptide(L)'
;DKTLEDSLRLNVRKNFFDRKMLKDGINDNTIRPNIFLTYYAYPKLLTTSEWEGVFKTAIQALFLNWGGFSSIEKSSPLFAEEYTGMDNVSYHRGDSWFFVNNIAAIALKRVNYDMFYNVIVKIVEASTEEILSRGVMGVSSELSSAKELRSEGCFSQAWSAATYIELVHELFEYAKQEK
;
A
#
# COMPACT_ATOMS: atom_id res chain seq x y z
N ASP A 1 13.78 29.02 16.78
CA ASP A 1 12.66 28.17 17.21
C ASP A 1 12.52 26.96 16.30
N LYS A 2 12.36 25.76 16.87
CA LYS A 2 11.90 24.60 16.09
C LYS A 2 10.39 24.73 15.91
N THR A 3 9.91 24.57 14.69
CA THR A 3 8.47 24.59 14.40
C THR A 3 7.79 23.37 15.03
N LEU A 4 6.47 23.44 15.20
CA LEU A 4 5.67 22.28 15.64
C LEU A 4 5.88 21.08 14.70
N GLU A 5 5.95 21.32 13.39
CA GLU A 5 6.25 20.31 12.38
C GLU A 5 7.60 19.62 12.62
N ASP A 6 8.68 20.40 12.84
CA ASP A 6 10.01 19.83 13.07
C ASP A 6 10.07 18.99 14.35
N SER A 7 9.43 19.46 15.41
CA SER A 7 9.39 18.71 16.68
C SER A 7 8.60 17.41 16.54
N LEU A 8 7.46 17.44 15.83
CA LEU A 8 6.66 16.24 15.54
C LEU A 8 7.45 15.26 14.66
N ARG A 9 8.06 15.72 13.58
CA ARG A 9 8.87 14.89 12.67
C ARG A 9 10.01 14.19 13.42
N LEU A 10 10.74 14.93 14.27
CA LEU A 10 11.81 14.35 15.08
C LEU A 10 11.29 13.29 16.06
N ASN A 11 10.14 13.54 16.70
CA ASN A 11 9.53 12.59 17.62
C ASN A 11 9.02 11.33 16.91
N VAL A 12 8.36 11.47 15.76
CA VAL A 12 7.90 10.32 14.96
C VAL A 12 9.11 9.49 14.52
N ARG A 13 10.14 10.12 13.94
CA ARG A 13 11.37 9.42 13.55
C ARG A 13 12.00 8.68 14.73
N LYS A 14 12.15 9.34 15.88
CA LYS A 14 12.78 8.73 17.07
C LYS A 14 12.06 7.50 17.58
N ASN A 15 10.72 7.46 17.51
CA ASN A 15 9.92 6.41 18.13
C ASN A 15 9.48 5.31 17.15
N PHE A 16 9.30 5.63 15.87
CA PHE A 16 8.73 4.71 14.88
C PHE A 16 9.75 4.20 13.87
N PHE A 17 10.82 4.95 13.59
CA PHE A 17 11.80 4.57 12.57
C PHE A 17 13.00 3.87 13.19
N ASP A 18 13.23 2.62 12.81
CA ASP A 18 14.39 1.82 13.19
C ASP A 18 15.06 1.23 11.95
N ARG A 19 16.21 1.81 11.58
CA ARG A 19 17.05 1.43 10.43
C ARG A 19 16.31 1.41 9.08
N LYS A 20 15.66 0.30 8.75
CA LYS A 20 14.96 0.05 7.47
C LYS A 20 13.49 -0.31 7.68
N MET A 21 12.95 -0.03 8.86
CA MET A 21 11.58 -0.35 9.22
C MET A 21 10.95 0.89 9.84
N LEU A 22 9.73 1.17 9.40
CA LEU A 22 8.83 2.10 10.06
C LEU A 22 7.75 1.27 10.74
N LYS A 23 7.71 1.32 12.07
CA LYS A 23 6.80 0.54 12.90
C LYS A 23 5.35 0.98 12.68
N ASP A 24 4.41 0.04 12.79
CA ASP A 24 2.98 0.33 12.74
C ASP A 24 2.51 1.03 14.04
N GLY A 25 3.21 0.79 15.15
CA GLY A 25 2.98 1.43 16.45
C GLY A 25 4.27 1.48 17.30
N ILE A 26 4.31 2.34 18.33
CA ILE A 26 5.53 2.54 19.17
C ILE A 26 6.07 1.20 19.74
N ASN A 27 5.18 0.29 20.11
CA ASN A 27 5.50 -1.05 20.63
C ASN A 27 5.01 -2.17 19.69
N ASP A 28 4.74 -1.84 18.43
CA ASP A 28 4.26 -2.80 17.44
C ASP A 28 5.27 -2.90 16.29
N ASN A 29 6.04 -3.99 16.29
CA ASN A 29 7.02 -4.29 15.25
C ASN A 29 6.40 -5.03 14.06
N THR A 30 5.07 -5.24 14.05
CA THR A 30 4.37 -5.89 12.95
C THR A 30 4.54 -5.05 11.69
N ILE A 31 4.97 -5.70 10.60
CA ILE A 31 5.05 -5.04 9.31
C ILE A 31 3.65 -5.00 8.70
N ARG A 32 3.20 -3.80 8.31
CA ARG A 32 1.89 -3.52 7.72
C ARG A 32 2.01 -2.52 6.57
N PRO A 33 1.04 -2.48 5.64
CA PRO A 33 1.14 -1.61 4.46
C PRO A 33 0.83 -0.12 4.77
N ASN A 34 0.52 0.24 6.02
CA ASN A 34 0.23 1.62 6.44
C ASN A 34 1.41 2.60 6.21
N ILE A 35 2.62 2.07 6.04
CA ILE A 35 3.80 2.86 5.68
C ILE A 35 3.64 3.61 4.34
N PHE A 36 2.85 3.08 3.40
CA PHE A 36 2.57 3.75 2.13
C PHE A 36 1.69 4.97 2.32
N LEU A 37 0.70 4.88 3.24
CA LEU A 37 -0.12 6.02 3.65
C LEU A 37 0.73 7.09 4.34
N THR A 38 1.71 6.67 5.14
CA THR A 38 2.63 7.60 5.81
C THR A 38 3.48 8.36 4.80
N TYR A 39 4.05 7.67 3.80
CA TYR A 39 4.76 8.34 2.72
C TYR A 39 3.85 9.28 1.93
N TYR A 40 2.66 8.82 1.58
CA TYR A 40 1.68 9.60 0.82
C TYR A 40 1.31 10.90 1.53
N ALA A 41 1.10 10.85 2.85
CA ALA A 41 0.77 12.02 3.66
C ALA A 41 1.98 12.92 3.96
N TYR A 42 3.16 12.35 4.20
CA TYR A 42 4.33 13.12 4.63
C TYR A 42 5.66 12.53 4.14
N PRO A 43 6.02 12.70 2.85
CA PRO A 43 7.20 12.08 2.26
C PRO A 43 8.51 12.61 2.86
N LYS A 44 8.50 13.82 3.41
CA LYS A 44 9.65 14.46 4.09
C LYS A 44 10.00 13.83 5.45
N LEU A 45 9.21 12.85 5.92
CA LEU A 45 9.52 12.13 7.15
C LEU A 45 10.89 11.45 7.08
N LEU A 46 11.19 10.79 5.95
CA LEU A 46 12.43 10.07 5.70
C LEU A 46 13.11 10.58 4.43
N THR A 47 14.40 10.31 4.31
CA THR A 47 15.13 10.51 3.05
C THR A 47 14.71 9.47 2.02
N THR A 48 14.95 9.73 0.73
CA THR A 48 14.64 8.78 -0.35
C THR A 48 15.26 7.40 -0.11
N SER A 49 16.54 7.34 0.29
CA SER A 49 17.22 6.06 0.55
C SER A 49 16.66 5.31 1.76
N GLU A 50 16.23 6.04 2.81
CA GLU A 50 15.52 5.43 3.94
C GLU A 50 14.16 4.85 3.50
N TRP A 51 13.40 5.59 2.67
CA TRP A 51 12.14 5.11 2.11
C TRP A 51 12.32 3.89 1.22
N GLU A 52 13.33 3.86 0.37
CA GLU A 52 13.67 2.66 -0.42
C GLU A 52 13.92 1.45 0.49
N GLY A 53 14.62 1.64 1.61
CA GLY A 53 14.86 0.60 2.60
C GLY A 53 13.56 0.09 3.23
N VAL A 54 12.69 1.01 3.66
CA VAL A 54 11.38 0.70 4.26
C VAL A 54 10.47 -0.03 3.28
N PHE A 55 10.41 0.43 2.02
CA PHE A 55 9.58 -0.19 0.99
C PHE A 55 10.09 -1.58 0.60
N LYS A 56 11.40 -1.79 0.51
CA LYS A 56 11.97 -3.14 0.28
C LYS A 56 11.57 -4.12 1.38
N THR A 57 11.68 -3.71 2.65
CA THR A 57 11.27 -4.53 3.79
C THR A 57 9.78 -4.88 3.71
N ALA A 58 8.92 -3.90 3.44
CA ALA A 58 7.49 -4.12 3.31
C ALA A 58 7.11 -5.02 2.12
N ILE A 59 7.72 -4.82 0.95
CA ILE A 59 7.49 -5.67 -0.23
C ILE A 59 7.83 -7.13 0.07
N GLN A 60 8.97 -7.39 0.70
CA GLN A 60 9.38 -8.75 1.06
C GLN A 60 8.36 -9.43 1.99
N ALA A 61 7.86 -8.69 2.99
CA ALA A 61 6.97 -9.23 4.02
C ALA A 61 5.49 -9.34 3.58
N LEU A 62 5.02 -8.44 2.72
CA LEU A 62 3.59 -8.21 2.47
C LEU A 62 3.12 -8.48 1.04
N PHE A 63 4.01 -8.42 0.04
CA PHE A 63 3.57 -8.44 -1.36
C PHE A 63 3.05 -9.83 -1.76
N LEU A 64 1.88 -9.85 -2.40
CA LEU A 64 1.14 -11.04 -2.79
C LEU A 64 1.43 -11.38 -4.24
N ASN A 65 1.38 -12.68 -4.57
CA ASN A 65 1.75 -13.15 -5.91
C ASN A 65 0.94 -12.50 -7.03
N TRP A 66 -0.33 -12.19 -6.74
CA TRP A 66 -1.28 -11.60 -7.67
C TRP A 66 -1.17 -10.08 -7.83
N GLY A 67 -0.44 -9.36 -6.96
CA GLY A 67 -0.17 -7.93 -7.13
C GLY A 67 -0.63 -6.98 -6.03
N GLY A 68 -1.16 -7.46 -4.91
CA GLY A 68 -1.53 -6.64 -3.75
C GLY A 68 -0.55 -6.74 -2.57
N PHE A 69 -0.84 -6.04 -1.48
CA PHE A 69 -0.18 -6.21 -0.18
C PHE A 69 -1.15 -6.80 0.84
N SER A 70 -0.72 -7.79 1.61
CA SER A 70 -1.48 -8.22 2.78
C SER A 70 -1.51 -7.14 3.86
N SER A 71 -2.58 -7.10 4.65
CA SER A 71 -2.73 -6.15 5.78
C SER A 71 -1.83 -6.44 6.98
N ILE A 72 -1.12 -7.57 6.97
CA ILE A 72 -0.11 -7.99 7.95
C ILE A 72 0.95 -8.84 7.27
N GLU A 73 2.17 -8.88 7.81
CA GLU A 73 3.23 -9.75 7.32
C GLU A 73 2.80 -11.23 7.25
N LYS A 74 3.15 -11.88 6.14
CA LYS A 74 2.73 -13.26 5.86
C LYS A 74 3.32 -14.29 6.83
N SER A 75 4.40 -13.95 7.53
CA SER A 75 5.03 -14.78 8.58
C SER A 75 4.34 -14.67 9.94
N SER A 76 3.40 -13.74 10.12
CA SER A 76 2.71 -13.56 11.38
C SER A 76 1.83 -14.77 11.71
N PRO A 77 1.77 -15.25 12.97
CA PRO A 77 0.83 -16.30 13.37
C PRO A 77 -0.64 -15.84 13.28
N LEU A 78 -0.87 -14.53 13.12
CA LEU A 78 -2.20 -13.96 12.93
C LEU A 78 -2.59 -13.88 11.45
N PHE A 79 -1.67 -14.17 10.52
CA PHE A 79 -1.95 -14.10 9.09
C PHE A 79 -3.01 -15.12 8.67
N ALA A 80 -4.09 -14.64 8.07
CA ALA A 80 -5.17 -15.45 7.52
C ALA A 80 -5.39 -15.05 6.05
N GLU A 81 -5.12 -15.96 5.12
CA GLU A 81 -5.04 -15.62 3.70
C GLU A 81 -6.40 -15.53 2.99
N GLU A 82 -7.45 -16.16 3.53
CA GLU A 82 -8.77 -16.24 2.89
C GLU A 82 -9.76 -15.26 3.52
N TYR A 83 -10.44 -14.49 2.68
CA TYR A 83 -11.65 -13.79 3.05
C TYR A 83 -12.83 -14.75 2.99
N THR A 84 -13.62 -14.82 4.07
CA THR A 84 -14.79 -15.70 4.13
C THR A 84 -16.11 -14.95 3.97
N GLY A 85 -16.11 -13.64 4.24
CA GLY A 85 -17.33 -12.82 4.37
C GLY A 85 -18.24 -13.20 5.55
N MET A 86 -17.89 -14.25 6.30
CA MET A 86 -18.66 -14.75 7.45
C MET A 86 -18.11 -14.21 8.78
N ASP A 87 -16.81 -13.95 8.82
CA ASP A 87 -16.12 -13.32 9.93
C ASP A 87 -15.06 -12.32 9.43
N ASN A 88 -14.42 -11.64 10.37
CA ASN A 88 -13.42 -10.61 10.09
C ASN A 88 -11.99 -11.08 10.41
N VAL A 89 -11.73 -12.40 10.37
CA VAL A 89 -10.42 -12.94 10.79
C VAL A 89 -9.30 -12.38 9.90
N SER A 90 -9.48 -12.39 8.58
CA SER A 90 -8.51 -11.91 7.58
C SER A 90 -8.60 -10.41 7.29
N TYR A 91 -9.71 -9.74 7.61
CA TYR A 91 -10.03 -8.36 7.21
C TYR A 91 -8.91 -7.33 7.47
N HIS A 92 -8.23 -7.44 8.61
CA HIS A 92 -7.04 -6.65 8.95
C HIS A 92 -5.83 -7.52 9.33
N ARG A 93 -5.85 -8.80 8.91
CA ARG A 93 -4.81 -9.79 9.20
C ARG A 93 -4.51 -10.68 8.01
N GLY A 94 -4.72 -10.18 6.80
CA GLY A 94 -4.35 -10.87 5.58
C GLY A 94 -4.88 -10.21 4.33
N ASP A 95 -6.15 -9.81 4.33
CA ASP A 95 -6.80 -9.24 3.15
C ASP A 95 -6.07 -8.00 2.65
N SER A 96 -6.12 -7.83 1.33
CA SER A 96 -5.45 -6.79 0.58
C SER A 96 -6.45 -5.71 0.17
N TRP A 97 -6.15 -4.48 0.54
CA TRP A 97 -7.03 -3.34 0.34
C TRP A 97 -6.64 -2.60 -0.93
N PHE A 98 -7.54 -2.54 -1.91
CA PHE A 98 -7.24 -1.94 -3.22
C PHE A 98 -6.77 -0.49 -3.11
N PHE A 99 -7.38 0.31 -2.24
CA PHE A 99 -6.96 1.70 -2.08
C PHE A 99 -5.53 1.83 -1.55
N VAL A 100 -5.12 0.94 -0.63
CA VAL A 100 -3.75 0.93 -0.10
C VAL A 100 -2.78 0.46 -1.18
N ASN A 101 -3.15 -0.53 -1.98
CA ASN A 101 -2.35 -1.00 -3.11
C ASN A 101 -2.10 0.14 -4.11
N ASN A 102 -3.16 0.88 -4.49
CA ASN A 102 -3.05 2.01 -5.41
C ASN A 102 -2.13 3.11 -4.86
N ILE A 103 -2.30 3.48 -3.59
CA ILE A 103 -1.41 4.44 -2.91
C ILE A 103 0.03 3.92 -2.84
N ALA A 104 0.23 2.62 -2.63
CA ALA A 104 1.54 2.02 -2.62
C ALA A 104 2.23 2.15 -3.98
N ALA A 105 1.55 1.90 -5.10
CA ALA A 105 2.12 2.11 -6.43
C ALA A 105 2.52 3.57 -6.68
N ILE A 106 1.69 4.54 -6.25
CA ILE A 106 2.02 5.97 -6.30
C ILE A 106 3.28 6.25 -5.47
N ALA A 107 3.33 5.75 -4.24
CA ALA A 107 4.45 5.95 -3.32
C ALA A 107 5.76 5.36 -3.88
N LEU A 108 5.71 4.13 -4.39
CA LEU A 108 6.84 3.44 -5.00
C LEU A 108 7.38 4.22 -6.21
N LYS A 109 6.49 4.69 -7.11
CA LYS A 109 6.88 5.49 -8.27
C LYS A 109 7.58 6.79 -7.86
N ARG A 110 7.01 7.52 -6.89
CA ARG A 110 7.56 8.81 -6.43
C ARG A 110 8.89 8.67 -5.67
N VAL A 111 9.14 7.51 -5.04
CA VAL A 111 10.43 7.23 -4.38
C VAL A 111 11.48 6.79 -5.37
N ASN A 112 11.23 5.72 -6.13
CA ASN A 112 12.17 5.18 -7.10
C ASN A 112 11.45 4.26 -8.10
N TYR A 113 11.04 4.82 -9.23
CA TYR A 113 10.28 4.10 -10.25
C TYR A 113 11.02 2.86 -10.79
N ASP A 114 12.28 3.01 -11.22
CA ASP A 114 13.03 1.92 -11.84
C ASP A 114 13.24 0.75 -10.88
N MET A 115 13.54 1.04 -9.61
CA MET A 115 13.76 0.03 -8.58
C MET A 115 12.51 -0.79 -8.28
N PHE A 116 11.34 -0.17 -8.34
CA PHE A 116 10.07 -0.79 -7.95
C PHE A 116 9.16 -1.13 -9.14
N TYR A 117 9.65 -0.96 -10.37
CA TYR A 117 8.88 -1.12 -11.61
C TYR A 117 8.01 -2.38 -11.63
N ASN A 118 8.60 -3.55 -11.34
CA ASN A 118 7.88 -4.82 -11.38
C ASN A 118 6.74 -4.91 -10.35
N VAL A 119 6.90 -4.28 -9.18
CA VAL A 119 5.86 -4.24 -8.15
C VAL A 119 4.75 -3.29 -8.58
N ILE A 120 5.11 -2.11 -9.10
CA ILE A 120 4.18 -1.11 -9.61
C ILE A 120 3.32 -1.70 -10.74
N VAL A 121 3.93 -2.34 -11.73
CA VAL A 121 3.22 -2.95 -12.86
C VAL A 121 2.20 -3.98 -12.38
N LYS A 122 2.59 -4.88 -11.48
CA LYS A 122 1.67 -5.88 -10.93
C LYS A 122 0.48 -5.27 -10.17
N ILE A 123 0.71 -4.20 -9.41
CA ILE A 123 -0.39 -3.49 -8.72
C ILE A 123 -1.33 -2.89 -9.75
N VAL A 124 -0.79 -2.22 -10.77
CA VAL A 124 -1.59 -1.59 -11.84
C VAL A 124 -2.42 -2.65 -12.57
N GLU A 125 -1.79 -3.76 -12.98
CA GLU A 125 -2.47 -4.88 -13.64
C GLU A 125 -3.62 -5.43 -12.77
N ALA A 126 -3.37 -5.67 -11.48
CA ALA A 126 -4.39 -6.19 -10.57
C ALA A 126 -5.54 -5.20 -10.34
N SER A 127 -5.24 -3.92 -10.12
CA SER A 127 -6.27 -2.89 -9.91
C SER A 127 -7.05 -2.58 -11.18
N THR A 128 -6.42 -2.65 -12.35
CA THR A 128 -7.09 -2.51 -13.66
C THR A 128 -8.01 -3.70 -13.94
N GLU A 129 -7.55 -4.92 -13.69
CA GLU A 129 -8.36 -6.13 -13.81
C GLU A 129 -9.55 -6.10 -12.84
N GLU A 130 -9.34 -5.65 -11.60
CA GLU A 130 -10.42 -5.47 -10.63
C GLU A 130 -11.49 -4.51 -11.17
N ILE A 131 -11.14 -3.28 -11.53
CA ILE A 131 -12.16 -2.29 -11.89
C ILE A 131 -12.82 -2.56 -13.26
N LEU A 132 -12.11 -3.18 -14.21
CA LEU A 132 -12.60 -3.36 -15.58
C LEU A 132 -13.26 -4.72 -15.83
N SER A 133 -12.80 -5.78 -15.17
CA SER A 133 -13.17 -7.16 -15.52
C SER A 133 -13.88 -7.91 -14.40
N ARG A 134 -13.72 -7.51 -13.12
CA ARG A 134 -14.21 -8.28 -11.96
C ARG A 134 -15.20 -7.54 -11.08
N GLY A 135 -14.94 -6.26 -10.88
CA GLY A 135 -15.73 -5.34 -10.08
C GLY A 135 -17.11 -5.09 -10.65
N VAL A 136 -17.95 -4.40 -9.89
CA VAL A 136 -19.36 -4.17 -10.24
C VAL A 136 -19.52 -2.79 -10.86
N MET A 137 -20.12 -2.74 -12.06
CA MET A 137 -20.46 -1.48 -12.75
C MET A 137 -19.27 -0.54 -13.00
N GLY A 138 -18.07 -1.08 -13.20
CA GLY A 138 -16.86 -0.27 -13.42
C GLY A 138 -16.36 0.42 -12.13
N VAL A 139 -16.70 -0.13 -10.97
CA VAL A 139 -16.23 0.32 -9.65
C VAL A 139 -15.45 -0.81 -8.99
N SER A 140 -14.33 -0.45 -8.38
CA SER A 140 -13.48 -1.39 -7.63
C SER A 140 -14.15 -1.83 -6.33
N SER A 141 -13.95 -3.08 -5.95
CA SER A 141 -14.29 -3.55 -4.62
C SER A 141 -13.40 -2.94 -3.53
N GLU A 142 -13.76 -3.18 -2.28
CA GLU A 142 -13.01 -2.72 -1.11
C GLU A 142 -11.67 -3.44 -0.97
N LEU A 143 -11.70 -4.76 -1.08
CA LEU A 143 -10.56 -5.62 -0.81
C LEU A 143 -10.60 -6.89 -1.66
N SER A 144 -9.51 -7.63 -1.57
CA SER A 144 -9.32 -8.97 -2.10
C SER A 144 -8.67 -9.85 -1.03
N SER A 145 -9.02 -11.13 -1.01
CA SER A 145 -8.29 -12.17 -0.29
C SER A 145 -6.79 -12.10 -0.57
N ALA A 146 -5.98 -12.41 0.45
CA ALA A 146 -4.53 -12.50 0.27
C ALA A 146 -4.13 -13.63 -0.69
N LYS A 147 -4.93 -14.70 -0.73
CA LYS A 147 -4.68 -15.91 -1.53
C LYS A 147 -4.69 -15.65 -3.03
N GLU A 148 -5.69 -14.94 -3.53
CA GLU A 148 -5.87 -14.66 -4.95
C GLU A 148 -6.71 -13.41 -5.17
N LEU A 149 -6.62 -12.84 -6.38
CA LEU A 149 -7.38 -11.66 -6.78
C LEU A 149 -8.88 -11.98 -6.89
N ARG A 150 -9.67 -11.42 -5.98
CA ARG A 150 -11.13 -11.51 -5.94
C ARG A 150 -11.73 -10.16 -5.59
N SER A 151 -12.92 -9.90 -6.11
CA SER A 151 -13.71 -8.75 -5.70
C SER A 151 -14.47 -9.12 -4.43
N GLU A 152 -14.04 -8.60 -3.28
CA GLU A 152 -14.57 -8.94 -1.96
C GLU A 152 -14.82 -7.67 -1.10
N GLY A 153 -15.53 -7.83 0.02
CA GLY A 153 -16.04 -6.70 0.82
C GLY A 153 -17.14 -5.91 0.09
N CYS A 154 -17.12 -4.58 0.20
CA CYS A 154 -18.02 -3.74 -0.58
C CYS A 154 -17.63 -3.73 -2.07
N PHE A 155 -18.52 -4.16 -2.98
CA PHE A 155 -18.23 -4.21 -4.42
C PHE A 155 -18.18 -2.85 -5.14
N SER A 156 -18.62 -1.77 -4.48
CA SER A 156 -18.62 -0.43 -5.04
C SER A 156 -17.97 0.53 -4.03
N GLN A 157 -16.66 0.42 -3.87
CA GLN A 157 -15.95 1.12 -2.81
C GLN A 157 -15.30 2.42 -3.31
N ALA A 158 -15.71 3.54 -2.70
CA ALA A 158 -15.37 4.88 -3.18
C ALA A 158 -13.86 5.16 -3.11
N TRP A 159 -13.18 4.81 -2.02
CA TRP A 159 -11.74 5.05 -1.89
C TRP A 159 -10.92 4.19 -2.85
N SER A 160 -11.38 2.99 -3.20
CA SER A 160 -10.65 2.08 -4.09
C SER A 160 -10.71 2.63 -5.51
N ALA A 161 -11.90 3.07 -5.94
CA ALA A 161 -12.08 3.73 -7.22
C ALA A 161 -11.32 5.06 -7.33
N ALA A 162 -11.41 5.92 -6.31
CA ALA A 162 -10.74 7.22 -6.31
C ALA A 162 -9.21 7.10 -6.40
N THR A 163 -8.62 6.22 -5.60
CA THR A 163 -7.15 6.00 -5.62
C THR A 163 -6.68 5.30 -6.89
N TYR A 164 -7.52 4.47 -7.52
CA TYR A 164 -7.19 3.92 -8.83
C TYR A 164 -7.14 5.01 -9.91
N ILE A 165 -8.12 5.91 -9.93
CA ILE A 165 -8.11 7.07 -10.83
C ILE A 165 -6.85 7.90 -10.60
N GLU A 166 -6.51 8.20 -9.34
CA GLU A 166 -5.27 8.91 -9.02
C GLU A 166 -4.02 8.19 -9.51
N LEU A 167 -3.93 6.86 -9.33
CA LEU A 167 -2.81 6.06 -9.83
C LEU A 167 -2.68 6.16 -11.35
N VAL A 168 -3.79 6.08 -12.08
CA VAL A 168 -3.81 6.25 -13.54
C VAL A 168 -3.31 7.65 -13.92
N HIS A 169 -3.81 8.71 -13.27
CA HIS A 169 -3.31 10.07 -13.50
C HIS A 169 -1.81 10.21 -13.21
N GLU A 170 -1.33 9.65 -12.10
CA GLU A 170 0.08 9.68 -11.69
C GLU A 170 1.00 9.02 -12.74
N LEU A 171 0.52 7.97 -13.42
CA LEU A 171 1.25 7.28 -14.48
C LEU A 171 1.22 8.03 -15.82
N PHE A 172 0.08 8.62 -16.19
CA PHE A 172 -0.11 9.22 -17.52
C PHE A 172 0.17 10.73 -17.61
N GLU A 173 0.12 11.49 -16.50
CA GLU A 173 0.46 12.92 -16.54
C GLU A 173 1.97 13.16 -16.65
N TYR A 174 2.80 12.26 -16.12
CA TYR A 174 4.26 12.33 -16.31
C TYR A 174 4.69 12.10 -17.77
N ALA A 175 3.93 11.31 -18.54
CA ALA A 175 4.21 11.07 -19.96
C ALA A 175 4.02 12.32 -20.85
N LYS A 176 3.41 13.39 -20.33
CA LYS A 176 3.24 14.67 -21.02
C LYS A 176 4.34 15.69 -20.72
N GLN A 177 5.16 15.49 -19.68
CA GLN A 177 6.24 16.41 -19.32
C GLN A 177 7.56 16.08 -20.02
N GLU A 178 7.67 14.91 -20.66
CA GLU A 178 8.83 14.49 -21.47
C GLU A 178 8.61 14.63 -22.99
N LYS A 179 7.60 15.40 -23.42
CA LYS A 179 7.41 15.82 -24.82
C LYS A 179 7.47 17.34 -24.92
#